data_AF-A0A3D1THT4-F1
#
_entry.id   AF-A0A3D1THT4-F1
#
_cell.length_a   1.000
_cell.length_b   1.000
_cell.length_c   1.000
_cell.angle_alpha   90.00
_cell.angle_beta   90.00
_cell.angle_gamma   90.00
#
_symmetry.space_group_name_H-M   'P 1'
#
loop_
_entity.id
_entity.type
_entity.pdbx_description
1 polymer ?
#
loop_
_entity_poly.entity_id
_entity_poly.type
_entity_poly.pdbx_seq_one_letter_code
_entity_poly.pdbx_strand_id
1 'polypeptide(L)'
;MRLNAFDSTSSNMMKMKKKFLTMNGRGTLGGLVIACLFLLQPSLRAGSYQNPLIQGNLADPCVILHEGVYYLYATGGVDGDNGTRVYTSTNLVDWERGPVVFRPGKPHVWAPDVWRDPDTGRFYLYFTVNETVGVAEGDGPLGPFEVKRTFFERAIDAHLFRDDDGKLYLYYVQFPGFRISVQAMSGPTEPEGEPKELLQPESDWERRAGHVTEGPWLIKHDGTYYMLYSGSGADTPDYAVGYATASSPMGPFTRAEHNPIVHRSDKIFGPGHGCAIQDSAGEWWHIYHQKTNDRVEWRRFIAMDRLWFDANGGVHGRATRETSEPAPAVSASISPTALSCEYLAEPLGIDVAQPRLSWQLIPGAGADARGLGQSRYRILVAGSAATLAENRGDLWESGWVDSDQNLHVRYAGKPLASRQECFWKVQVADRAGRVSDWSPPARWGMGLLSEADWAAKWITAEVSEALPLMRTTFRVEKPVRRAELAICGLGFFEASLNGERIGDAVLEPGWTDYRKRALYRVDDLTEGLVEGENVLGVMLGNGMYNVTGGRYVKFTGSFGPPKLIAQLDIEYADGTSARIVTDDGWRVAPGPIRFSCIFGGEDY
;
A
#
# COMPACT_ATOMS: atom_id res chain seq x y z
N MET A 1 -22.32 -32.90 -41.35
CA MET A 1 -22.19 -34.36 -41.36
C MET A 1 -22.92 -34.88 -40.12
N ARG A 2 -23.73 -35.94 -40.25
CA ARG A 2 -24.81 -36.38 -39.34
C ARG A 2 -24.32 -37.38 -38.28
N LEU A 3 -25.09 -37.45 -37.16
CA LEU A 3 -25.35 -38.59 -36.23
C LEU A 3 -24.23 -38.87 -35.19
N ASN A 4 -24.46 -39.18 -33.91
CA ASN A 4 -25.61 -39.79 -33.22
C ASN A 4 -25.67 -39.43 -31.72
N ALA A 5 -26.88 -39.49 -31.17
CA ALA A 5 -27.22 -39.53 -29.75
C ALA A 5 -27.21 -40.98 -29.22
N PHE A 6 -26.96 -41.18 -27.92
CA PHE A 6 -27.54 -42.28 -27.13
C PHE A 6 -27.68 -41.89 -25.65
N ASP A 7 -28.71 -42.47 -25.05
CA ASP A 7 -29.45 -42.00 -23.88
C ASP A 7 -29.30 -42.95 -22.68
N SER A 8 -29.54 -42.38 -21.49
CA SER A 8 -30.18 -42.97 -20.30
C SER A 8 -29.48 -44.03 -19.40
N THR A 9 -29.33 -43.60 -18.13
CA THR A 9 -29.85 -44.21 -16.87
C THR A 9 -29.13 -45.35 -16.11
N SER A 10 -28.66 -44.94 -14.92
CA SER A 10 -29.15 -45.35 -13.57
C SER A 10 -28.28 -46.23 -12.65
N SER A 11 -28.32 -45.81 -11.37
CA SER A 11 -28.22 -46.58 -10.12
C SER A 11 -26.83 -46.98 -9.59
N ASN A 12 -26.35 -46.27 -8.56
CA ASN A 12 -26.50 -46.79 -7.19
C ASN A 12 -26.19 -45.73 -6.11
N MET A 13 -27.07 -45.71 -5.12
CA MET A 13 -27.19 -44.75 -4.04
C MET A 13 -26.94 -45.48 -2.73
N MET A 14 -25.95 -45.09 -1.93
CA MET A 14 -25.75 -45.61 -0.58
C MET A 14 -26.13 -44.55 0.46
N LYS A 15 -27.13 -44.88 1.26
CA LYS A 15 -27.78 -44.10 2.32
C LYS A 15 -26.91 -44.05 3.60
N MET A 16 -26.98 -42.95 4.35
CA MET A 16 -27.16 -42.96 5.82
C MET A 16 -27.65 -41.57 6.30
N LYS A 17 -28.97 -41.42 6.46
CA LYS A 17 -29.73 -41.30 7.73
C LYS A 17 -29.61 -39.95 8.46
N LYS A 18 -30.61 -39.08 8.19
CA LYS A 18 -31.09 -38.01 9.08
C LYS A 18 -31.80 -38.61 10.30
N LYS A 19 -31.57 -38.04 11.48
CA LYS A 19 -32.46 -38.14 12.65
C LYS A 19 -33.21 -36.81 12.78
N PHE A 20 -34.53 -36.89 12.79
CA PHE A 20 -35.46 -35.83 13.13
C PHE A 20 -35.58 -35.74 14.66
N LEU A 21 -35.61 -34.52 15.19
CA LEU A 21 -36.29 -34.21 16.45
C LEU A 21 -37.15 -32.98 16.20
N THR A 22 -38.46 -33.16 16.35
CA THR A 22 -39.50 -32.13 16.27
C THR A 22 -39.74 -31.56 17.66
N MET A 23 -39.69 -30.23 17.82
CA MET A 23 -40.49 -29.52 18.83
C MET A 23 -40.96 -28.18 18.25
N ASN A 24 -42.26 -27.96 18.35
CA ASN A 24 -42.96 -26.72 18.02
C ASN A 24 -42.66 -25.61 19.05
N GLY A 25 -42.53 -24.37 18.59
CA GLY A 25 -42.55 -23.18 19.43
C GLY A 25 -42.50 -21.90 18.59
N ARG A 26 -43.54 -21.07 18.69
CA ARG A 26 -43.73 -19.81 17.96
C ARG A 26 -42.82 -18.68 18.47
N GLY A 27 -42.38 -17.83 17.55
CA GLY A 27 -42.19 -16.39 17.73
C GLY A 27 -40.81 -15.91 18.16
N THR A 28 -40.09 -15.21 17.28
CA THR A 28 -39.79 -13.75 17.34
C THR A 28 -38.74 -13.39 16.28
N LEU A 29 -38.86 -12.20 15.69
CA LEU A 29 -37.85 -11.55 14.85
C LEU A 29 -36.48 -11.56 15.53
N GLY A 30 -35.42 -11.97 14.81
CA GLY A 30 -34.04 -11.88 15.24
C GLY A 30 -33.13 -11.71 14.03
N GLY A 31 -32.38 -10.62 14.00
CA GLY A 31 -31.49 -10.22 12.91
C GLY A 31 -30.45 -11.28 12.57
N LEU A 32 -30.18 -11.40 11.27
CA LEU A 32 -29.14 -12.26 10.73
C LEU A 32 -27.77 -11.61 11.00
N VAL A 33 -27.12 -12.00 12.09
CA VAL A 33 -25.70 -11.73 12.30
C VAL A 33 -24.92 -12.66 11.38
N ILE A 34 -24.36 -12.11 10.31
CA ILE A 34 -23.37 -12.79 9.48
C ILE A 34 -22.09 -12.87 10.32
N ALA A 35 -21.84 -14.06 10.88
CA ALA A 35 -20.55 -14.35 11.51
C ALA A 35 -19.49 -14.45 10.40
N CYS A 36 -18.74 -13.36 10.18
CA CYS A 36 -17.48 -13.41 9.45
C CYS A 36 -16.49 -14.25 10.27
N LEU A 37 -16.30 -15.51 9.87
CA LEU A 37 -15.14 -16.29 10.27
C LEU A 37 -13.90 -15.65 9.64
N PHE A 38 -13.16 -14.87 10.45
CA PHE A 38 -11.78 -14.54 10.14
C PHE A 38 -10.97 -15.82 10.15
N LEU A 39 -10.68 -16.37 8.96
CA LEU A 39 -9.63 -17.35 8.79
C LEU A 39 -8.30 -16.62 8.99
N LEU A 40 -7.74 -16.74 10.21
CA LEU A 40 -6.35 -16.38 10.49
C LEU A 40 -5.46 -17.13 9.50
N GLN A 41 -4.93 -16.42 8.51
CA GLN A 41 -3.88 -16.96 7.65
C GLN A 41 -2.60 -17.07 8.49
N PRO A 42 -1.93 -18.23 8.52
CA PRO A 42 -0.64 -18.34 9.19
C PRO A 42 0.38 -17.51 8.40
N SER A 43 0.75 -16.35 8.94
CA SER A 43 2.01 -15.71 8.58
C SER A 43 3.11 -16.72 8.90
N LEU A 44 3.83 -17.15 7.87
CA LEU A 44 4.99 -18.03 8.02
C LEU A 44 6.06 -17.23 8.78
N ARG A 45 6.15 -17.48 10.10
CA ARG A 45 7.14 -16.85 10.98
C ARG A 45 8.54 -17.35 10.61
N ALA A 46 9.44 -16.42 10.34
CA ALA A 46 10.82 -16.72 9.98
C ALA A 46 11.63 -17.09 11.24
N GLY A 47 11.52 -18.32 11.72
CA GLY A 47 12.40 -18.87 12.78
C GLY A 47 11.99 -18.55 14.23
N SER A 48 12.94 -18.74 15.14
CA SER A 48 12.80 -18.55 16.59
C SER A 48 13.98 -17.73 17.14
N TYR A 49 13.76 -17.00 18.23
CA TYR A 49 14.80 -16.24 18.94
C TYR A 49 14.82 -16.56 20.44
N GLN A 50 15.85 -16.08 21.16
CA GLN A 50 15.92 -16.11 22.61
C GLN A 50 16.50 -14.80 23.14
N ASN A 51 15.99 -14.30 24.28
CA ASN A 51 16.59 -13.20 25.01
C ASN A 51 17.79 -13.70 25.87
N PRO A 52 18.90 -12.93 25.96
CA PRO A 52 19.12 -11.57 25.47
C PRO A 52 19.33 -11.47 23.94
N LEU A 53 18.81 -10.42 23.29
CA LEU A 53 19.10 -10.10 21.89
C LEU A 53 20.50 -9.49 21.71
N ILE A 54 20.83 -8.48 22.52
CA ILE A 54 22.13 -7.82 22.47
C ILE A 54 22.68 -7.72 23.89
N GLN A 55 23.85 -8.33 24.12
CA GLN A 55 24.59 -8.20 25.36
C GLN A 55 25.50 -6.94 25.33
N GLY A 56 25.95 -6.47 26.49
CA GLY A 56 26.99 -5.43 26.55
C GLY A 56 26.67 -4.18 27.35
N ASN A 57 25.84 -4.28 28.41
CA ASN A 57 25.45 -3.14 29.25
C ASN A 57 24.77 -2.01 28.45
N LEU A 58 23.76 -2.39 27.67
CA LEU A 58 22.94 -1.48 26.87
C LEU A 58 21.59 -1.30 27.55
N ALA A 59 21.02 -0.11 27.41
CA ALA A 59 19.72 0.25 27.96
C ALA A 59 18.99 1.23 27.05
N ASP A 60 17.73 1.50 27.38
CA ASP A 60 16.93 2.56 26.77
C ASP A 60 16.89 2.47 25.23
N PRO A 61 16.51 1.31 24.66
CA PRO A 61 16.54 1.11 23.22
C PRO A 61 15.45 1.92 22.51
N CYS A 62 15.83 2.55 21.40
CA CYS A 62 14.94 3.04 20.36
C CYS A 62 15.21 2.26 19.07
N VAL A 63 14.16 1.86 18.36
CA VAL A 63 14.24 1.13 17.09
C VAL A 63 13.38 1.82 16.04
N ILE A 64 13.96 2.07 14.88
CA ILE A 64 13.22 2.52 13.68
C ILE A 64 13.39 1.52 12.54
N LEU A 65 12.37 1.42 11.68
CA LEU A 65 12.46 0.74 10.40
C LEU A 65 12.68 1.79 9.31
N HIS A 66 13.76 1.67 8.56
CA HIS A 66 14.03 2.53 7.40
C HIS A 66 14.59 1.69 6.27
N GLU A 67 13.94 1.77 5.10
CA GLU A 67 14.38 1.05 3.91
C GLU A 67 14.63 -0.44 4.19
N GLY A 68 13.68 -1.12 4.85
CA GLY A 68 13.72 -2.57 5.10
C GLY A 68 14.79 -3.02 6.11
N VAL A 69 15.50 -2.07 6.73
CA VAL A 69 16.48 -2.32 7.79
C VAL A 69 15.99 -1.70 9.09
N TYR A 70 16.06 -2.47 10.16
CA TYR A 70 15.86 -1.99 11.52
C TYR A 70 17.15 -1.40 12.06
N TYR A 71 17.06 -0.21 12.66
CA TYR A 71 18.17 0.50 13.29
C TYR A 71 17.87 0.66 14.77
N LEU A 72 18.74 0.14 15.63
CA LEU A 72 18.63 0.23 17.09
C LEU A 72 19.68 1.19 17.64
N TYR A 73 19.23 2.11 18.49
CA TYR A 73 20.02 3.04 19.26
C TYR A 73 19.77 2.76 20.73
N ALA A 74 20.81 2.84 21.57
CA ALA A 74 20.70 2.54 22.98
C ALA A 74 21.69 3.37 23.80
N THR A 75 21.37 3.57 25.08
CA THR A 75 22.32 4.04 26.09
C THR A 75 23.48 3.05 26.23
N GLY A 76 24.71 3.56 26.22
CA GLY A 76 25.93 2.78 26.41
C GLY A 76 26.61 2.34 25.12
N GLY A 77 27.67 1.52 25.25
CA GLY A 77 28.38 0.96 24.10
C GLY A 77 29.37 1.91 23.39
N VAL A 78 29.59 3.12 23.94
CA VAL A 78 30.55 4.12 23.45
C VAL A 78 31.35 4.69 24.62
N ASP A 79 32.52 4.09 24.90
CA ASP A 79 33.44 4.50 25.97
C ASP A 79 32.73 4.70 27.33
N GLY A 80 31.76 3.83 27.65
CA GLY A 80 30.75 4.06 28.68
C GLY A 80 29.48 4.63 28.07
N ASP A 81 28.99 5.73 28.63
CA ASP A 81 27.83 6.52 28.20
C ASP A 81 28.25 7.87 27.57
N ASN A 82 29.29 7.86 26.72
CA ASN A 82 29.86 9.08 26.11
C ASN A 82 29.32 9.38 24.69
N GLY A 83 28.30 8.64 24.25
CA GLY A 83 27.70 8.81 22.93
C GLY A 83 26.77 7.65 22.57
N THR A 84 26.29 7.65 21.33
CA THR A 84 25.34 6.65 20.82
C THR A 84 25.93 5.93 19.62
N ARG A 85 25.75 4.61 19.58
CA ARG A 85 26.06 3.75 18.45
C ARG A 85 24.78 3.13 17.90
N VAL A 86 24.76 2.88 16.60
CA VAL A 86 23.67 2.17 15.93
C VAL A 86 23.98 0.68 15.78
N TYR A 87 22.95 -0.15 15.85
CA TYR A 87 22.96 -1.56 15.46
C TYR A 87 21.95 -1.78 14.34
N THR A 88 22.22 -2.69 13.41
CA THR A 88 21.35 -2.95 12.26
C THR A 88 20.85 -4.37 12.23
N SER A 89 19.61 -4.58 11.81
CA SER A 89 19.01 -5.90 11.62
C SER A 89 18.02 -5.90 10.46
N THR A 90 17.90 -7.00 9.74
CA THR A 90 16.81 -7.21 8.76
C THR A 90 15.66 -8.03 9.34
N ASN A 91 15.75 -8.46 10.60
CA ASN A 91 14.77 -9.37 11.21
C ASN A 91 14.44 -9.14 12.69
N LEU A 92 14.91 -8.02 13.27
CA LEU A 92 14.79 -7.67 14.69
C LEU A 92 15.47 -8.66 15.67
N VAL A 93 16.09 -9.72 15.18
CA VAL A 93 16.70 -10.79 15.99
C VAL A 93 18.22 -10.75 15.87
N ASP A 94 18.72 -10.80 14.65
CA ASP A 94 20.15 -10.81 14.35
C ASP A 94 20.62 -9.37 14.18
N TRP A 95 21.40 -8.89 15.15
CA TRP A 95 21.87 -7.51 15.20
C TRP A 95 23.37 -7.41 14.91
N GLU A 96 23.71 -6.56 13.95
CA GLU A 96 25.09 -6.21 13.62
C GLU A 96 25.48 -4.90 14.26
N ARG A 97 26.67 -4.84 14.84
CA ARG A 97 27.19 -3.64 15.51
C ARG A 97 27.68 -2.62 14.48
N GLY A 98 27.02 -1.48 14.40
CA GLY A 98 27.34 -0.38 13.49
C GLY A 98 28.31 0.67 14.07
N PRO A 99 28.46 1.83 13.38
CA PRO A 99 29.33 2.92 13.78
C PRO A 99 28.80 3.72 14.97
N VAL A 100 29.68 4.51 15.60
CA VAL A 100 29.25 5.56 16.54
C VAL A 100 28.61 6.68 15.73
N VAL A 101 27.35 7.00 16.04
CA VAL A 101 26.54 7.95 15.25
C VAL A 101 26.41 9.30 15.93
N PHE A 102 26.63 9.39 17.25
CA PHE A 102 26.48 10.63 18.01
C PHE A 102 27.55 10.77 19.08
N ARG A 103 28.18 11.95 19.16
CA ARG A 103 29.15 12.33 20.21
C ARG A 103 28.94 13.80 20.60
N PRO A 104 28.29 14.09 21.74
CA PRO A 104 28.04 15.47 22.18
C PRO A 104 29.25 16.14 22.85
N GLY A 105 30.38 15.42 22.98
CA GLY A 105 31.60 15.92 23.63
C GLY A 105 31.54 15.99 25.16
N LYS A 106 30.45 15.50 25.77
CA LYS A 106 30.25 15.38 27.22
C LYS A 106 29.84 13.95 27.58
N PRO A 107 30.21 13.44 28.77
CA PRO A 107 29.73 12.15 29.27
C PRO A 107 28.25 12.23 29.67
N HIS A 108 27.69 11.09 30.09
CA HIS A 108 26.31 10.97 30.59
C HIS A 108 25.24 11.20 29.52
N VAL A 109 25.38 10.42 28.43
CA VAL A 109 24.47 10.38 27.28
C VAL A 109 23.49 9.21 27.44
N TRP A 110 22.20 9.51 27.54
CA TRP A 110 21.15 8.51 27.82
C TRP A 110 19.95 8.64 26.88
N ALA A 111 19.18 7.56 26.82
CA ALA A 111 17.87 7.44 26.18
C ALA A 111 17.80 8.09 24.79
N PRO A 112 18.60 7.62 23.82
CA PRO A 112 18.51 8.11 22.46
C PRO A 112 17.17 7.71 21.84
N ASP A 113 16.42 8.67 21.33
CA ASP A 113 15.21 8.43 20.53
C ASP A 113 15.45 8.99 19.13
N VAL A 114 15.34 8.14 18.11
CA VAL A 114 15.54 8.55 16.72
C VAL A 114 14.20 8.55 16.00
N TRP A 115 13.92 9.66 15.34
CA TRP A 115 12.72 9.85 14.53
C TRP A 115 13.11 10.31 13.12
N ARG A 116 12.47 9.74 12.09
CA ARG A 116 12.63 10.17 10.70
C ARG A 116 11.45 11.02 10.30
N ASP A 117 11.74 12.20 9.76
CA ASP A 117 10.71 13.03 9.15
C ASP A 117 10.26 12.42 7.81
N PRO A 118 8.98 12.01 7.67
CA PRO A 118 8.49 11.46 6.41
C PRO A 118 8.46 12.50 5.29
N ASP A 119 8.38 13.80 5.60
CA ASP A 119 8.22 14.86 4.60
C ASP A 119 9.58 15.29 4.01
N THR A 120 10.59 15.45 4.88
CA THR A 120 11.93 15.91 4.46
C THR A 120 12.94 14.78 4.29
N GLY A 121 12.68 13.61 4.88
CA GLY A 121 13.61 12.49 4.93
C GLY A 121 14.77 12.65 5.91
N ARG A 122 14.83 13.75 6.68
CA ARG A 122 15.83 14.01 7.71
C ARG A 122 15.64 13.09 8.92
N PHE A 123 16.72 12.83 9.64
CA PHE A 123 16.70 12.05 10.87
C PHE A 123 17.02 12.95 12.06
N TYR A 124 16.25 12.81 13.13
CA TYR A 124 16.40 13.55 14.38
C TYR A 124 16.68 12.57 15.51
N LEU A 125 17.77 12.79 16.24
CA LEU A 125 18.12 12.04 17.46
C LEU A 125 17.88 12.95 18.66
N TYR A 126 16.84 12.66 19.41
CA TYR A 126 16.61 13.24 20.72
C TYR A 126 17.49 12.54 21.73
N PHE A 127 18.16 13.32 22.57
CA PHE A 127 19.13 12.82 23.53
C PHE A 127 18.94 13.45 24.90
N THR A 128 19.43 12.76 25.92
CA THR A 128 19.71 13.33 27.23
C THR A 128 21.21 13.42 27.44
N VAL A 129 21.71 14.60 27.80
CA VAL A 129 23.13 14.81 28.19
C VAL A 129 23.18 15.57 29.50
N ASN A 130 23.65 14.94 30.58
CA ASN A 130 23.70 15.54 31.93
C ASN A 130 22.35 16.16 32.36
N GLU A 131 21.26 15.40 32.27
CA GLU A 131 19.89 15.86 32.57
C GLU A 131 19.43 17.06 31.73
N THR A 132 19.95 17.20 30.51
CA THR A 132 19.43 18.14 29.51
C THR A 132 18.96 17.40 28.29
N VAL A 133 17.68 17.56 27.96
CA VAL A 133 17.07 17.04 26.74
C VAL A 133 17.40 17.97 25.58
N GLY A 134 17.83 17.40 24.45
CA GLY A 134 18.10 18.13 23.21
C GLY A 134 17.85 17.26 21.98
N VAL A 135 18.07 17.85 20.81
CA VAL A 135 17.94 17.19 19.51
C VAL A 135 19.18 17.42 18.65
N ALA A 136 19.61 16.36 18.00
CA ALA A 136 20.62 16.34 16.96
C ALA A 136 19.98 15.92 15.64
N GLU A 137 20.57 16.30 14.51
CA GLU A 137 20.06 15.97 13.18
C GLU A 137 21.14 15.27 12.34
N GLY A 138 20.72 14.34 11.50
CA GLY A 138 21.56 13.64 10.54
C GLY A 138 20.87 13.41 9.20
N ASP A 139 21.67 13.09 8.18
CA ASP A 139 21.22 12.82 6.81
C ASP A 139 20.65 11.40 6.65
N GLY A 140 20.98 10.49 7.58
CA GLY A 140 20.62 9.08 7.51
C GLY A 140 20.71 8.40 8.88
N PRO A 141 20.22 7.16 9.00
CA PRO A 141 20.16 6.45 10.27
C PRO A 141 21.53 6.02 10.80
N LEU A 142 22.57 6.00 9.94
CA LEU A 142 23.96 5.73 10.32
C LEU A 142 24.72 6.99 10.76
N GLY A 143 24.03 8.13 10.86
CA GLY A 143 24.63 9.40 11.26
C GLY A 143 25.70 9.92 10.28
N PRO A 144 26.63 10.78 10.75
CA PRO A 144 26.66 11.33 12.10
C PRO A 144 25.45 12.22 12.40
N PHE A 145 25.05 12.28 13.66
CA PHE A 145 24.07 13.23 14.17
C PHE A 145 24.79 14.41 14.81
N GLU A 146 24.43 15.64 14.41
CA GLU A 146 25.00 16.87 14.94
C GLU A 146 23.99 17.62 15.78
N VAL A 147 24.39 18.07 16.98
CA VAL A 147 23.51 18.81 17.89
C VAL A 147 22.94 20.04 17.18
N LYS A 148 21.61 20.13 17.12
CA LYS A 148 20.91 21.30 16.60
C LYS A 148 20.44 22.20 17.71
N ARG A 149 19.88 21.62 18.78
CA ARG A 149 19.28 22.40 19.87
C ARG A 149 19.26 21.64 21.18
N THR A 150 19.28 22.39 22.28
CA THR A 150 18.94 21.91 23.62
C THR A 150 17.62 22.56 24.05
N PHE A 151 16.76 21.79 24.71
CA PHE A 151 15.39 22.20 25.05
C PHE A 151 15.22 22.43 26.54
N PHE A 152 15.32 21.36 27.33
CA PHE A 152 14.85 21.34 28.71
C PHE A 152 15.98 20.90 29.62
N GLU A 153 16.33 21.75 30.58
CA GLU A 153 17.21 21.38 31.67
C GLU A 153 16.44 20.61 32.75
N ARG A 154 17.17 19.79 33.50
CA ARG A 154 16.61 18.91 34.53
C ARG A 154 15.54 17.99 33.96
N ALA A 155 15.80 17.46 32.77
CA ALA A 155 14.88 16.60 32.04
C ALA A 155 15.63 15.43 31.37
N ILE A 156 14.91 14.33 31.16
CA ILE A 156 15.42 13.10 30.52
C ILE A 156 14.38 12.50 29.58
N ASP A 157 14.78 11.46 28.84
CA ASP A 157 13.91 10.52 28.13
C ASP A 157 12.90 11.18 27.18
N ALA A 158 13.42 11.86 26.15
CA ALA A 158 12.58 12.48 25.13
C ALA A 158 12.06 11.47 24.10
N HIS A 159 10.81 11.63 23.69
CA HIS A 159 10.18 10.85 22.62
C HIS A 159 9.31 11.75 21.74
N LEU A 160 9.58 11.78 20.44
CA LEU A 160 8.77 12.55 19.49
C LEU A 160 7.71 11.67 18.83
N PHE A 161 6.46 12.11 18.93
CA PHE A 161 5.32 11.47 18.28
C PHE A 161 4.72 12.40 17.23
N ARG A 162 4.35 11.84 16.07
CA ARG A 162 3.57 12.51 15.03
C ARG A 162 2.18 11.89 14.94
N ASP A 163 1.14 12.72 15.04
CA ASP A 163 -0.24 12.28 14.91
C ASP A 163 -0.72 12.23 13.45
N ASP A 164 -1.88 11.63 13.21
CA ASP A 164 -2.47 11.44 11.87
C ASP A 164 -2.75 12.78 11.14
N ASP A 165 -2.90 13.87 11.90
CA ASP A 165 -3.09 15.23 11.36
C ASP A 165 -1.77 15.94 11.02
N GLY A 166 -0.64 15.25 11.19
CA GLY A 166 0.71 15.75 10.93
C GLY A 166 1.33 16.55 12.07
N LYS A 167 0.61 16.82 13.17
CA LYS A 167 1.16 17.55 14.31
C LYS A 167 2.16 16.73 15.10
N LEU A 168 3.14 17.42 15.67
CA LEU A 168 4.23 16.83 16.43
C LEU A 168 4.06 17.12 17.93
N TYR A 169 4.40 16.13 18.76
CA TYR A 169 4.31 16.18 20.21
C TYR A 169 5.58 15.57 20.81
N LEU A 170 6.32 16.36 21.59
CA LEU A 170 7.52 15.91 22.29
C LEU A 170 7.17 15.58 23.74
N TYR A 171 7.31 14.31 24.08
CA TYR A 171 7.19 13.80 25.45
C TYR A 171 8.57 13.79 26.09
N TYR A 172 8.65 14.09 27.38
CA TYR A 172 9.90 14.05 28.14
C TYR A 172 9.60 13.96 29.64
N VAL A 173 10.59 13.59 30.43
CA VAL A 173 10.49 13.47 31.89
C VAL A 173 11.12 14.70 32.53
N GLN A 174 10.39 15.40 33.39
CA GLN A 174 10.84 16.61 34.08
C GLN A 174 11.14 16.34 35.56
N PHE A 175 12.30 16.84 36.03
CA PHE A 175 12.65 16.87 37.45
C PHE A 175 12.24 18.18 38.15
N PRO A 176 12.09 18.14 39.50
CA PRO A 176 12.12 16.96 40.37
C PRO A 176 10.89 16.06 40.18
N GLY A 177 10.92 14.82 40.67
CA GLY A 177 9.70 14.00 40.79
C GLY A 177 9.29 13.18 39.57
N PHE A 178 10.17 13.05 38.56
CA PHE A 178 9.97 12.17 37.39
C PHE A 178 8.61 12.36 36.72
N ARG A 179 8.26 13.61 36.37
CA ARG A 179 6.93 13.93 35.82
C ARG A 179 6.98 13.88 34.30
N ILE A 180 6.24 12.95 33.70
CA ILE A 180 6.12 12.86 32.24
C ILE A 180 5.28 14.06 31.78
N SER A 181 5.87 14.88 30.93
CA SER A 181 5.26 16.05 30.31
C SER A 181 5.22 15.90 28.79
N VAL A 182 4.34 16.66 28.15
CA VAL A 182 4.28 16.78 26.68
C VAL A 182 4.24 18.24 26.28
N GLN A 183 4.89 18.57 25.18
CA GLN A 183 4.77 19.88 24.54
C GLN A 183 4.49 19.69 23.05
N ALA A 184 3.60 20.52 22.50
CA ALA A 184 3.41 20.53 21.05
C ALA A 184 4.70 21.04 20.38
N MET A 185 4.91 20.66 19.12
CA MET A 185 6.09 21.04 18.36
C MET A 185 5.64 21.60 17.01
N SER A 186 6.07 22.82 16.69
CA SER A 186 5.83 23.46 15.38
C SER A 186 6.72 22.87 14.27
N GLY A 187 7.80 22.21 14.67
CA GLY A 187 8.69 21.41 13.83
C GLY A 187 9.58 20.52 14.70
N PRO A 188 10.39 19.62 14.12
CA PRO A 188 11.18 18.64 14.89
C PRO A 188 12.21 19.27 15.85
N THR A 189 12.50 20.57 15.70
CA THR A 189 13.45 21.30 16.55
C THR A 189 12.83 22.48 17.30
N GLU A 190 11.51 22.67 17.22
CA GLU A 190 10.84 23.90 17.67
C GLU A 190 9.61 23.61 18.55
N PRO A 191 9.76 23.64 19.88
CA PRO A 191 8.64 23.55 20.81
C PRO A 191 7.64 24.69 20.63
N GLU A 192 6.36 24.38 20.76
CA GLU A 192 5.24 25.29 20.60
C GLU A 192 4.26 25.19 21.77
N GLY A 193 3.80 26.35 22.25
CA GLY A 193 2.86 26.43 23.36
C GLY A 193 3.48 26.05 24.71
N GLU A 194 2.64 25.95 25.73
CA GLU A 194 3.05 25.59 27.09
C GLU A 194 3.10 24.06 27.27
N PRO A 195 4.08 23.53 28.02
CA PRO A 195 4.13 22.11 28.33
C PRO A 195 2.97 21.71 29.26
N LYS A 196 2.50 20.48 29.10
CA LYS A 196 1.46 19.89 29.94
C LYS A 196 1.97 18.65 30.64
N GLU A 197 1.84 18.61 31.95
CA GLU A 197 2.12 17.43 32.75
C GLU A 197 1.05 16.36 32.52
N LEU A 198 1.48 15.12 32.32
CA LEU A 198 0.62 13.98 31.99
C LEU A 198 0.57 12.94 33.11
N LEU A 199 1.74 12.51 33.59
CA LEU A 199 1.87 11.49 34.63
C LEU A 199 2.96 11.87 35.63
N GLN A 200 2.78 11.40 36.86
CA GLN A 200 3.76 11.45 37.94
C GLN A 200 3.66 10.15 38.77
N PRO A 201 4.64 9.82 39.61
CA PRO A 201 4.60 8.58 40.40
C PRO A 201 3.43 8.54 41.41
N GLU A 202 2.46 7.66 41.17
CA GLU A 202 1.21 7.52 41.92
C GLU A 202 0.96 6.11 42.43
N SER A 203 1.24 5.11 41.60
CA SER A 203 0.95 3.71 41.91
C SER A 203 2.01 3.10 42.82
N ASP A 204 1.64 2.08 43.61
CA ASP A 204 2.58 1.40 44.52
C ASP A 204 3.82 0.83 43.80
N TRP A 205 3.64 0.32 42.58
CA TRP A 205 4.75 -0.22 41.78
C TRP A 205 5.67 0.86 41.20
N GLU A 206 5.17 2.07 40.98
CA GLU A 206 5.98 3.24 40.54
C GLU A 206 6.82 3.80 41.71
N ARG A 207 6.38 3.54 42.95
CA ARG A 207 6.94 4.06 44.20
C ARG A 207 7.76 3.03 44.99
N ARG A 208 7.89 1.80 44.47
CA ARG A 208 8.49 0.68 45.22
C ARG A 208 9.97 0.89 45.49
N ALA A 209 10.72 1.31 44.48
CA ALA A 209 12.11 1.69 44.61
C ALA A 209 12.31 3.08 44.00
N GLY A 210 12.30 4.12 44.85
CA GLY A 210 12.23 5.50 44.39
C GLY A 210 10.80 5.92 44.03
N HIS A 211 10.67 7.09 43.39
CA HIS A 211 9.40 7.61 42.87
C HIS A 211 9.62 7.94 41.40
N VAL A 212 9.37 6.98 40.50
CA VAL A 212 9.78 7.06 39.10
C VAL A 212 8.61 6.78 38.16
N THR A 213 8.43 7.68 37.19
CA THR A 213 7.70 7.47 35.95
C THR A 213 8.53 8.06 34.81
N GLU A 214 9.05 7.22 33.92
CA GLU A 214 10.01 7.65 32.88
C GLU A 214 9.90 6.81 31.59
N GLY A 215 10.75 7.10 30.60
CA GLY A 215 10.77 6.42 29.30
C GLY A 215 9.41 6.39 28.58
N PRO A 216 8.77 7.56 28.31
CA PRO A 216 7.49 7.59 27.61
C PRO A 216 7.65 7.10 26.16
N TRP A 217 6.77 6.20 25.72
CA TRP A 217 6.67 5.79 24.32
C TRP A 217 5.21 5.74 23.89
N LEU A 218 4.85 6.46 22.83
CA LEU A 218 3.46 6.63 22.43
C LEU A 218 3.08 5.71 21.25
N ILE A 219 1.94 5.05 21.37
CA ILE A 219 1.32 4.22 20.33
C ILE A 219 -0.09 4.76 20.09
N LYS A 220 -0.49 4.95 18.83
CA LYS A 220 -1.89 5.18 18.47
C LYS A 220 -2.49 3.90 17.90
N HIS A 221 -3.57 3.42 18.50
CA HIS A 221 -4.26 2.20 18.07
C HIS A 221 -5.77 2.39 18.21
N ASP A 222 -6.51 2.15 17.12
CA ASP A 222 -7.96 2.31 17.04
C ASP A 222 -8.49 3.63 17.63
N GLY A 223 -7.81 4.74 17.28
CA GLY A 223 -8.16 6.10 17.71
C GLY A 223 -7.83 6.42 19.17
N THR A 224 -7.22 5.49 19.92
CA THR A 224 -6.79 5.68 21.31
C THR A 224 -5.26 5.82 21.38
N TYR A 225 -4.79 6.71 22.24
CA TYR A 225 -3.36 6.92 22.50
C TYR A 225 -2.94 6.12 23.72
N TYR A 226 -1.94 5.26 23.56
CA TYR A 226 -1.35 4.42 24.59
C TYR A 226 0.07 4.90 24.86
N MET A 227 0.34 5.37 26.07
CA MET A 227 1.67 5.73 26.52
C MET A 227 2.24 4.57 27.34
N LEU A 228 3.20 3.84 26.78
CA LEU A 228 4.06 2.98 27.58
C LEU A 228 4.98 3.87 28.42
N TYR A 229 5.23 3.48 29.66
CA TYR A 229 6.18 4.14 30.54
C TYR A 229 6.72 3.15 31.56
N SER A 230 7.87 3.47 32.15
CA SER A 230 8.51 2.65 33.16
C SER A 230 8.44 3.28 34.55
N GLY A 231 8.47 2.46 35.58
CA GLY A 231 8.41 2.90 36.98
C GLY A 231 9.25 2.04 37.91
N SER A 232 9.47 2.55 39.13
CA SER A 232 10.59 2.18 40.02
C SER A 232 11.98 2.54 39.46
N GLY A 233 13.04 2.43 40.25
CA GLY A 233 14.40 2.80 39.86
C GLY A 233 15.01 1.81 38.87
N ALA A 234 15.54 2.31 37.75
CA ALA A 234 16.13 1.51 36.68
C ALA A 234 17.37 0.68 37.09
N ASP A 235 18.01 1.01 38.21
CA ASP A 235 19.10 0.23 38.81
C ASP A 235 18.61 -0.98 39.61
N THR A 236 17.30 -1.08 39.88
CA THR A 236 16.70 -2.10 40.76
C THR A 236 16.02 -3.23 39.97
N PRO A 237 15.88 -4.43 40.55
CA PRO A 237 15.16 -5.53 39.90
C PRO A 237 13.65 -5.31 39.79
N ASP A 238 13.11 -4.28 40.43
CA ASP A 238 11.67 -3.96 40.46
C ASP A 238 11.25 -2.98 39.36
N TYR A 239 12.19 -2.49 38.54
CA TYR A 239 11.88 -1.71 37.34
C TYR A 239 10.90 -2.47 36.44
N ALA A 240 9.85 -1.79 35.99
CA ALA A 240 8.74 -2.42 35.29
C ALA A 240 8.12 -1.46 34.27
N VAL A 241 7.40 -2.00 33.28
CA VAL A 241 6.63 -1.23 32.28
C VAL A 241 5.15 -1.30 32.57
N GLY A 242 4.50 -0.14 32.58
CA GLY A 242 3.06 0.02 32.56
C GLY A 242 2.62 0.80 31.33
N TYR A 243 1.32 1.03 31.20
CA TYR A 243 0.79 1.95 30.21
C TYR A 243 -0.39 2.78 30.72
N ALA A 244 -0.65 3.89 30.05
CA ALA A 244 -1.81 4.72 30.27
C ALA A 244 -2.48 5.11 28.93
N THR A 245 -3.78 5.35 28.94
CA THR A 245 -4.56 5.65 27.74
C THR A 245 -5.17 7.05 27.74
N ALA A 246 -5.27 7.68 26.57
CA ALA A 246 -5.96 8.95 26.38
C ALA A 246 -6.72 8.99 25.04
N SER A 247 -7.67 9.92 24.92
CA SER A 247 -8.36 10.23 23.67
C SER A 247 -7.70 11.37 22.87
N SER A 248 -6.57 11.88 23.35
CA SER A 248 -5.80 12.98 22.77
C SER A 248 -4.32 12.77 23.09
N PRO A 249 -3.38 13.15 22.20
CA PRO A 249 -1.95 13.02 22.48
C PRO A 249 -1.56 13.83 23.73
N MET A 250 -2.24 14.94 24.01
CA MET A 250 -1.98 15.75 25.20
C MET A 250 -2.76 15.30 26.45
N GLY A 251 -3.31 14.09 26.46
CA GLY A 251 -4.06 13.55 27.60
C GLY A 251 -5.44 14.21 27.82
N PRO A 252 -6.04 14.04 29.02
CA PRO A 252 -5.47 13.37 30.20
C PRO A 252 -5.28 11.87 29.98
N PHE A 253 -4.23 11.30 30.57
CA PHE A 253 -3.94 9.87 30.52
C PHE A 253 -4.49 9.15 31.74
N THR A 254 -5.10 7.98 31.52
CA THR A 254 -5.63 7.10 32.56
C THR A 254 -4.81 5.82 32.60
N ARG A 255 -4.21 5.49 33.74
CA ARG A 255 -3.42 4.26 33.91
C ARG A 255 -4.30 3.02 33.76
N ALA A 256 -3.75 1.97 33.18
CA ALA A 256 -4.42 0.67 33.16
C ALA A 256 -4.48 0.05 34.57
N GLU A 257 -5.60 -0.56 34.92
CA GLU A 257 -5.82 -1.18 36.23
C GLU A 257 -4.86 -2.35 36.50
N HIS A 258 -4.47 -3.08 35.46
CA HIS A 258 -3.58 -4.24 35.56
C HIS A 258 -2.10 -3.92 35.42
N ASN A 259 -1.71 -2.64 35.48
CA ASN A 259 -0.30 -2.26 35.52
C ASN A 259 0.42 -2.87 36.74
N PRO A 260 1.70 -3.27 36.62
CA PRO A 260 2.55 -3.20 35.41
C PRO A 260 2.37 -4.40 34.47
N ILE A 261 2.43 -4.14 33.16
CA ILE A 261 2.24 -5.14 32.09
C ILE A 261 3.50 -5.97 31.80
N VAL A 262 4.69 -5.43 32.08
CA VAL A 262 5.96 -6.18 32.00
C VAL A 262 6.73 -5.93 33.28
N HIS A 263 7.01 -6.99 34.04
CA HIS A 263 7.58 -6.86 35.39
C HIS A 263 8.46 -8.06 35.74
N ARG A 264 9.17 -7.93 36.87
CA ARG A 264 10.03 -8.97 37.43
C ARG A 264 9.31 -10.31 37.56
N SER A 265 9.97 -11.40 37.17
CA SER A 265 9.51 -12.77 37.40
C SER A 265 10.70 -13.71 37.56
N ASP A 266 10.53 -15.02 37.40
CA ASP A 266 11.65 -15.97 37.53
C ASP A 266 12.75 -15.66 36.50
N LYS A 267 13.96 -15.36 36.99
CA LYS A 267 15.14 -14.90 36.23
C LYS A 267 15.01 -13.58 35.45
N ILE A 268 13.83 -12.96 35.42
CA ILE A 268 13.60 -11.67 34.76
C ILE A 268 13.70 -10.57 35.80
N PHE A 269 14.60 -9.61 35.59
CA PHE A 269 14.90 -8.56 36.56
C PHE A 269 14.87 -7.20 35.87
N GLY A 270 14.18 -6.24 36.50
CA GLY A 270 14.09 -4.87 36.04
C GLY A 270 13.77 -4.69 34.55
N PRO A 271 12.76 -5.38 33.97
CA PRO A 271 12.36 -5.13 32.59
C PRO A 271 11.72 -3.74 32.47
N GLY A 272 12.38 -2.82 31.79
CA GLY A 272 11.83 -1.48 31.60
C GLY A 272 12.60 -0.69 30.56
N HIS A 273 12.16 0.54 30.36
CA HIS A 273 12.50 1.49 29.29
C HIS A 273 12.66 0.83 27.92
N GLY A 274 11.79 1.18 26.98
CA GLY A 274 11.86 0.63 25.66
C GLY A 274 10.97 1.34 24.66
N CYS A 275 10.95 0.78 23.46
CA CYS A 275 10.10 1.21 22.37
C CYS A 275 9.20 0.06 21.91
N ALA A 276 8.16 0.40 21.15
CA ALA A 276 7.31 -0.56 20.46
C ALA A 276 7.36 -0.35 18.95
N ILE A 277 7.45 -1.45 18.20
CA ILE A 277 7.48 -1.44 16.72
C ILE A 277 6.60 -2.57 16.18
N GLN A 278 6.06 -2.40 14.97
CA GLN A 278 5.36 -3.47 14.26
C GLN A 278 6.30 -4.24 13.34
N ASP A 279 6.10 -5.56 13.27
CA ASP A 279 6.73 -6.39 12.25
C ASP A 279 5.96 -6.33 10.91
N SER A 280 6.47 -7.02 9.89
CA SER A 280 5.82 -7.03 8.56
C SER A 280 4.43 -7.69 8.52
N ALA A 281 4.02 -8.38 9.58
CA ALA A 281 2.66 -8.92 9.73
C ALA A 281 1.74 -7.98 10.53
N GLY A 282 2.23 -6.82 10.96
CA GLY A 282 1.48 -5.85 11.78
C GLY A 282 1.44 -6.19 13.28
N GLU A 283 2.18 -7.22 13.72
CA GLU A 283 2.23 -7.61 15.12
C GLU A 283 3.15 -6.66 15.90
N TRP A 284 2.75 -6.26 17.11
CA TRP A 284 3.53 -5.37 17.95
C TRP A 284 4.61 -6.12 18.74
N TRP A 285 5.79 -5.50 18.80
CA TRP A 285 6.97 -5.98 19.51
C TRP A 285 7.47 -4.88 20.42
N HIS A 286 7.70 -5.21 21.68
CA HIS A 286 8.32 -4.34 22.67
C HIS A 286 9.81 -4.67 22.74
N ILE A 287 10.67 -3.71 22.41
CA ILE A 287 12.12 -3.80 22.54
C ILE A 287 12.50 -2.97 23.76
N TYR A 288 13.15 -3.59 24.73
CA TYR A 288 13.38 -3.00 26.04
C TYR A 288 14.67 -3.55 26.64
N HIS A 289 15.03 -3.15 27.85
CA HIS A 289 16.17 -3.73 28.54
C HIS A 289 15.78 -4.55 29.76
N GLN A 290 16.61 -5.54 30.09
CA GLN A 290 16.53 -6.28 31.35
C GLN A 290 17.87 -6.20 32.10
N LYS A 291 17.82 -6.34 33.42
CA LYS A 291 19.00 -6.49 34.25
C LYS A 291 19.55 -7.92 34.19
N THR A 292 20.87 -8.02 34.29
CA THR A 292 21.56 -9.32 34.27
C THR A 292 21.26 -10.18 35.50
N ASN A 293 21.00 -9.56 36.65
CA ASN A 293 20.70 -10.21 37.93
C ASN A 293 19.80 -9.31 38.81
N ASP A 294 19.53 -9.75 40.04
CA ASP A 294 18.62 -9.11 40.99
C ASP A 294 19.27 -8.04 41.89
N ARG A 295 20.54 -7.69 41.68
CA ARG A 295 21.25 -6.69 42.49
C ARG A 295 20.91 -5.27 42.04
N VAL A 296 21.04 -4.34 42.98
CA VAL A 296 21.01 -2.90 42.70
C VAL A 296 22.31 -2.52 41.98
N GLU A 297 22.24 -2.34 40.66
CA GLU A 297 23.36 -2.01 39.77
C GLU A 297 22.88 -1.63 38.36
N TRP A 298 23.79 -1.24 37.46
CA TRP A 298 23.42 -0.76 36.13
C TRP A 298 23.57 -1.78 34.99
N ARG A 299 23.97 -3.03 35.29
CA ARG A 299 24.25 -4.08 34.28
C ARG A 299 23.01 -4.59 33.58
N ARG A 300 22.87 -4.22 32.31
CA ARG A 300 21.69 -4.48 31.48
C ARG A 300 22.00 -5.14 30.12
N PHE A 301 20.97 -5.63 29.45
CA PHE A 301 21.02 -6.15 28.07
C PHE A 301 19.71 -5.83 27.35
N ILE A 302 19.75 -5.82 26.01
CA ILE A 302 18.55 -5.62 25.19
C ILE A 302 17.78 -6.93 25.06
N ALA A 303 16.47 -6.84 25.24
CA ALA A 303 15.50 -7.90 25.06
C ALA A 303 14.37 -7.43 24.13
N MET A 304 13.64 -8.39 23.57
CA MET A 304 12.43 -8.13 22.79
C MET A 304 11.39 -9.19 23.13
N ASP A 305 10.13 -8.77 23.24
CA ASP A 305 8.99 -9.68 23.39
C ASP A 305 7.75 -9.10 22.74
N ARG A 306 6.76 -9.96 22.51
CA ARG A 306 5.47 -9.56 21.93
C ARG A 306 4.72 -8.60 22.86
N LEU A 307 4.14 -7.59 22.25
CA LEU A 307 3.12 -6.71 22.83
C LEU A 307 1.82 -6.97 22.06
N TRP A 308 0.68 -7.05 22.73
CA TRP A 308 -0.59 -7.24 22.04
C TRP A 308 -1.74 -6.51 22.72
N PHE A 309 -2.76 -6.18 21.92
CA PHE A 309 -4.01 -5.60 22.37
C PHE A 309 -5.04 -6.73 22.53
N ASP A 310 -5.76 -6.76 23.65
CA ASP A 310 -6.92 -7.63 23.82
C ASP A 310 -8.18 -7.02 23.17
N ALA A 311 -9.28 -7.78 23.16
CA ALA A 311 -10.54 -7.35 22.54
C ALA A 311 -11.17 -6.10 23.16
N ASN A 312 -10.74 -5.68 24.35
CA ASN A 312 -11.19 -4.48 25.04
C ASN A 312 -10.19 -3.32 24.91
N GLY A 313 -9.13 -3.46 24.11
CA GLY A 313 -8.05 -2.48 23.98
C GLY A 313 -7.02 -2.54 25.12
N GLY A 314 -7.05 -3.57 25.97
CA GLY A 314 -6.04 -3.77 27.01
C GLY A 314 -4.69 -4.16 26.41
N VAL A 315 -3.60 -3.51 26.84
CA VAL A 315 -2.24 -3.85 26.38
C VAL A 315 -1.63 -4.89 27.30
N HIS A 316 -1.01 -5.91 26.71
CA HIS A 316 -0.33 -6.98 27.42
C HIS A 316 1.07 -7.19 26.85
N GLY A 317 2.00 -7.55 27.73
CA GLY A 317 3.35 -7.95 27.37
C GLY A 317 3.81 -9.11 28.24
N ARG A 318 4.80 -9.87 27.78
CA ARG A 318 5.41 -10.95 28.57
C ARG A 318 6.91 -10.96 28.33
N ALA A 319 7.66 -10.51 29.34
CA ALA A 319 9.11 -10.62 29.31
C ALA A 319 9.54 -12.10 29.28
N THR A 320 10.56 -12.40 28.48
CA THR A 320 11.15 -13.73 28.39
C THR A 320 12.67 -13.66 28.59
N ARG A 321 13.27 -14.81 28.96
CA ARG A 321 14.71 -14.98 29.12
C ARG A 321 15.06 -16.45 29.00
N GLU A 322 16.08 -16.78 28.19
CA GLU A 322 16.54 -18.17 28.00
C GLU A 322 15.42 -19.13 27.54
N THR A 323 14.36 -18.61 26.90
CA THR A 323 13.27 -19.40 26.31
C THR A 323 13.20 -19.15 24.81
N SER A 324 12.90 -20.21 24.05
CA SER A 324 12.72 -20.13 22.59
C SER A 324 11.36 -19.53 22.27
N GLU A 325 11.36 -18.35 21.66
CA GLU A 325 10.17 -17.63 21.24
C GLU A 325 10.08 -17.56 19.71
N PRO A 326 8.87 -17.47 19.12
CA PRO A 326 8.73 -17.28 17.68
C PRO A 326 9.28 -15.93 17.25
N ALA A 327 10.05 -15.86 16.16
CA ALA A 327 10.63 -14.60 15.68
C ALA A 327 9.61 -13.67 14.99
N PRO A 328 9.93 -12.36 14.89
CA PRO A 328 9.15 -11.38 14.12
C PRO A 328 9.03 -11.75 12.64
N ALA A 329 7.91 -11.36 12.03
CA ALA A 329 7.74 -11.51 10.59
C ALA A 329 8.60 -10.47 9.84
N VAL A 330 9.30 -10.89 8.79
CA VAL A 330 10.14 -10.02 7.96
C VAL A 330 9.61 -9.84 6.55
N SER A 331 9.79 -8.64 6.01
CA SER A 331 9.42 -8.32 4.63
C SER A 331 10.31 -9.07 3.63
N ALA A 332 9.77 -9.34 2.45
CA ALA A 332 10.51 -9.96 1.36
C ALA A 332 11.71 -9.09 0.93
N SER A 333 12.77 -9.76 0.49
CA SER A 333 13.91 -9.10 -0.15
C SER A 333 13.62 -8.67 -1.60
N ILE A 334 12.35 -8.69 -2.04
CA ILE A 334 11.89 -8.27 -3.36
C ILE A 334 10.59 -7.49 -3.22
N SER A 335 10.37 -6.54 -4.14
CA SER A 335 9.11 -5.81 -4.27
C SER A 335 8.61 -5.86 -5.72
N PRO A 336 7.30 -6.09 -5.94
CA PRO A 336 6.72 -6.07 -7.28
C PRO A 336 6.41 -4.63 -7.73
N THR A 337 6.77 -4.30 -8.97
CA THR A 337 6.57 -2.99 -9.59
C THR A 337 6.34 -3.10 -11.10
N ALA A 338 6.16 -1.97 -11.78
CA ALA A 338 6.00 -1.87 -13.24
C ALA A 338 5.01 -2.91 -13.78
N LEU A 339 3.79 -2.85 -13.23
CA LEU A 339 2.69 -3.73 -13.62
C LEU A 339 2.33 -3.48 -15.09
N SER A 340 1.98 -4.54 -15.79
CA SER A 340 1.46 -4.44 -17.16
C SER A 340 0.38 -5.47 -17.43
N CYS A 341 -0.60 -5.07 -18.24
CA CYS A 341 -1.62 -5.91 -18.84
C CYS A 341 -1.37 -5.95 -20.35
N GLU A 342 -1.26 -7.15 -20.94
CA GLU A 342 -1.00 -7.30 -22.38
C GLU A 342 0.20 -6.44 -22.86
N TYR A 343 1.28 -6.42 -22.08
CA TYR A 343 2.54 -5.66 -22.30
C TYR A 343 2.45 -4.14 -22.13
N LEU A 344 1.30 -3.59 -21.71
CA LEU A 344 1.07 -2.16 -21.55
C LEU A 344 0.79 -1.83 -20.08
N ALA A 345 1.22 -0.65 -19.61
CA ALA A 345 1.12 -0.28 -18.19
C ALA A 345 -0.33 -0.10 -17.72
N GLU A 346 -1.11 0.67 -18.48
CA GLU A 346 -2.53 0.92 -18.20
C GLU A 346 -3.36 0.96 -19.50
N PRO A 347 -3.47 -0.16 -20.23
CA PRO A 347 -4.13 -0.15 -21.53
C PRO A 347 -5.65 0.02 -21.40
N LEU A 348 -6.22 0.69 -22.41
CA LEU A 348 -7.65 0.74 -22.67
C LEU A 348 -7.98 -0.08 -23.93
N GLY A 349 -9.18 -0.63 -23.99
CA GLY A 349 -9.64 -1.39 -25.15
C GLY A 349 -9.10 -2.82 -25.25
N ILE A 350 -8.71 -3.43 -24.12
CA ILE A 350 -8.32 -4.85 -24.12
C ILE A 350 -9.54 -5.71 -24.44
N ASP A 351 -9.48 -6.51 -25.51
CA ASP A 351 -10.57 -7.40 -25.95
C ASP A 351 -10.28 -8.89 -25.71
N VAL A 352 -9.09 -9.21 -25.18
CA VAL A 352 -8.73 -10.56 -24.75
C VAL A 352 -9.46 -10.88 -23.45
N ALA A 353 -10.38 -11.86 -23.48
CA ALA A 353 -11.22 -12.22 -22.33
C ALA A 353 -10.46 -12.66 -21.06
N GLN A 354 -9.23 -13.16 -21.22
CA GLN A 354 -8.33 -13.53 -20.13
C GLN A 354 -6.99 -12.82 -20.33
N PRO A 355 -6.91 -11.53 -19.99
CA PRO A 355 -5.70 -10.76 -20.21
C PRO A 355 -4.50 -11.31 -19.42
N ARG A 356 -3.31 -11.11 -19.96
CA ARG A 356 -2.02 -11.51 -19.40
C ARG A 356 -1.46 -10.37 -18.56
N LEU A 357 -1.22 -10.67 -17.29
CA LEU A 357 -0.67 -9.76 -16.31
C LEU A 357 0.82 -10.06 -16.09
N SER A 358 1.64 -9.02 -15.99
CA SER A 358 3.07 -9.15 -15.71
C SER A 358 3.54 -8.08 -14.74
N TRP A 359 4.61 -8.38 -13.99
CA TRP A 359 5.25 -7.43 -13.07
C TRP A 359 6.76 -7.62 -13.05
N GLN A 360 7.48 -6.53 -12.79
CA GLN A 360 8.91 -6.56 -12.53
C GLN A 360 9.16 -6.76 -11.04
N LEU A 361 10.30 -7.38 -10.71
CA LEU A 361 10.78 -7.52 -9.33
C LEU A 361 12.01 -6.64 -9.16
N ILE A 362 11.97 -5.80 -8.14
CA ILE A 362 13.12 -5.00 -7.70
C ILE A 362 13.59 -5.50 -6.34
N PRO A 363 14.85 -5.27 -5.95
CA PRO A 363 15.29 -5.52 -4.58
C PRO A 363 14.38 -4.82 -3.57
N GLY A 364 13.98 -5.57 -2.55
CA GLY A 364 13.38 -4.99 -1.35
C GLY A 364 14.39 -4.05 -0.70
N ALA A 365 13.89 -3.07 0.04
CA ALA A 365 14.76 -2.08 0.65
C ALA A 365 15.77 -2.77 1.61
N GLY A 366 17.05 -2.40 1.51
CA GLY A 366 18.13 -3.01 2.29
C GLY A 366 18.61 -4.38 1.80
N ALA A 367 18.01 -4.97 0.76
CA ALA A 367 18.43 -6.26 0.22
C ALA A 367 19.64 -6.16 -0.72
N ASP A 368 20.54 -7.15 -0.68
CA ASP A 368 21.50 -7.38 -1.76
C ASP A 368 20.72 -7.72 -3.04
N ALA A 369 21.03 -7.03 -4.14
CA ALA A 369 20.36 -7.21 -5.42
C ALA A 369 20.67 -8.55 -6.10
N ARG A 370 21.56 -9.37 -5.55
CA ARG A 370 21.96 -10.66 -6.14
C ARG A 370 21.11 -11.83 -5.63
N GLY A 371 20.83 -12.77 -6.53
CA GLY A 371 20.19 -14.05 -6.18
C GLY A 371 18.72 -13.94 -5.76
N LEU A 372 18.11 -12.78 -5.95
CA LEU A 372 16.72 -12.50 -5.63
C LEU A 372 15.76 -13.25 -6.56
N GLY A 373 14.60 -13.60 -6.03
CA GLY A 373 13.55 -14.25 -6.80
C GLY A 373 12.31 -14.50 -5.95
N GLN A 374 11.17 -14.53 -6.60
CA GLN A 374 9.90 -14.90 -5.96
C GLN A 374 9.75 -16.43 -5.88
N SER A 375 8.98 -16.90 -4.90
CA SER A 375 8.57 -18.30 -4.75
C SER A 375 7.07 -18.49 -4.99
N ARG A 376 6.27 -17.45 -4.73
CA ARG A 376 4.82 -17.43 -4.91
C ARG A 376 4.32 -16.00 -5.08
N TYR A 377 3.13 -15.86 -5.64
CA TYR A 377 2.45 -14.58 -5.80
C TYR A 377 0.99 -14.66 -5.38
N ARG A 378 0.38 -13.50 -5.15
CA ARG A 378 -1.08 -13.33 -5.10
C ARG A 378 -1.47 -12.02 -5.76
N ILE A 379 -2.55 -12.09 -6.53
CA ILE A 379 -3.15 -11.01 -7.31
C ILE A 379 -4.56 -10.74 -6.80
N LEU A 380 -4.88 -9.45 -6.68
CA LEU A 380 -6.23 -8.93 -6.49
C LEU A 380 -6.63 -8.12 -7.72
N VAL A 381 -7.85 -8.32 -8.21
CA VAL A 381 -8.48 -7.50 -9.25
C VAL A 381 -9.85 -7.06 -8.78
N ALA A 382 -10.12 -5.77 -8.86
CA ALA A 382 -11.37 -5.16 -8.44
C ALA A 382 -12.00 -4.28 -9.52
N GLY A 383 -13.31 -4.11 -9.47
CA GLY A 383 -14.06 -3.22 -10.36
C GLY A 383 -13.95 -1.74 -10.02
N SER A 384 -13.35 -1.39 -8.87
CA SER A 384 -13.10 0.00 -8.46
C SER A 384 -11.81 0.15 -7.67
N ALA A 385 -11.21 1.34 -7.74
CA ALA A 385 -10.02 1.68 -6.94
C ALA A 385 -10.31 1.62 -5.42
N ALA A 386 -11.52 2.02 -4.99
CA ALA A 386 -11.92 1.99 -3.58
C ALA A 386 -11.96 0.56 -3.03
N THR A 387 -12.57 -0.39 -3.77
CA THR A 387 -12.59 -1.80 -3.38
C THR A 387 -11.18 -2.40 -3.32
N LEU A 388 -10.30 -2.03 -4.25
CA LEU A 388 -8.92 -2.50 -4.24
C LEU A 388 -8.12 -1.92 -3.04
N ALA A 389 -8.39 -0.68 -2.63
CA ALA A 389 -7.76 -0.04 -1.48
C ALA A 389 -8.07 -0.78 -0.17
N GLU A 390 -9.26 -1.39 -0.06
CA GLU A 390 -9.65 -2.28 1.05
C GLU A 390 -9.00 -3.68 0.99
N ASN A 391 -8.05 -3.92 0.06
CA ASN A 391 -7.44 -5.24 -0.20
C ASN A 391 -8.47 -6.32 -0.60
N ARG A 392 -9.50 -5.94 -1.35
CA ARG A 392 -10.52 -6.88 -1.85
C ARG A 392 -10.49 -6.95 -3.38
N GLY A 393 -10.59 -8.16 -3.92
CA GLY A 393 -10.64 -8.41 -5.36
C GLY A 393 -11.99 -8.96 -5.79
N ASP A 394 -13.01 -8.11 -5.91
CA ASP A 394 -14.37 -8.54 -6.25
C ASP A 394 -14.49 -9.17 -7.66
N LEU A 395 -13.53 -8.91 -8.56
CA LEU A 395 -13.41 -9.57 -9.86
C LEU A 395 -12.52 -10.81 -9.80
N TRP A 396 -11.40 -10.75 -9.08
CA TRP A 396 -10.51 -11.88 -8.89
C TRP A 396 -9.69 -11.79 -7.60
N GLU A 397 -9.67 -12.88 -6.85
CA GLU A 397 -8.68 -13.14 -5.81
C GLU A 397 -8.03 -14.48 -6.12
N SER A 398 -6.75 -14.47 -6.47
CA SER A 398 -6.03 -15.71 -6.82
C SER A 398 -5.68 -16.57 -5.61
N GLY A 399 -5.67 -16.00 -4.40
CA GLY A 399 -4.98 -16.59 -3.26
C GLY A 399 -3.46 -16.65 -3.50
N TRP A 400 -2.73 -17.33 -2.62
CA TRP A 400 -1.32 -17.60 -2.86
C TRP A 400 -1.16 -18.71 -3.90
N VAL A 401 -0.40 -18.43 -4.96
CA VAL A 401 -0.06 -19.37 -6.03
C VAL A 401 1.44 -19.67 -5.95
N ASP A 402 1.78 -20.93 -5.68
CA ASP A 402 3.17 -21.41 -5.64
C ASP A 402 3.76 -21.47 -7.05
N SER A 403 4.42 -20.39 -7.44
CA SER A 403 5.02 -20.22 -8.77
C SER A 403 6.00 -19.04 -8.77
N ASP A 404 7.11 -19.21 -9.49
CA ASP A 404 8.07 -18.15 -9.74
C ASP A 404 7.75 -17.32 -11.00
N GLN A 405 6.62 -17.61 -11.67
CA GLN A 405 6.18 -16.88 -12.86
C GLN A 405 5.70 -15.45 -12.53
N ASN A 406 6.34 -14.45 -13.13
CA ASN A 406 5.96 -13.03 -13.04
C ASN A 406 5.62 -12.40 -14.40
N LEU A 407 5.68 -13.19 -15.48
CA LEU A 407 5.36 -12.75 -16.83
C LEU A 407 4.18 -13.55 -17.38
N HIS A 408 3.24 -12.85 -18.01
CA HIS A 408 2.08 -13.43 -18.71
C HIS A 408 1.19 -14.32 -17.84
N VAL A 409 1.00 -13.98 -16.57
CA VAL A 409 0.03 -14.65 -15.69
C VAL A 409 -1.37 -14.33 -16.20
N ARG A 410 -2.09 -15.35 -16.65
CA ARG A 410 -3.44 -15.18 -17.21
C ARG A 410 -4.44 -14.86 -16.10
N TYR A 411 -5.26 -13.84 -16.34
CA TYR A 411 -6.43 -13.58 -15.52
C TYR A 411 -7.32 -14.82 -15.42
N ALA A 412 -7.62 -15.22 -14.19
CA ALA A 412 -8.41 -16.42 -13.88
C ALA A 412 -9.61 -16.13 -12.97
N GLY A 413 -10.10 -14.88 -13.00
CA GLY A 413 -11.24 -14.45 -12.20
C GLY A 413 -12.59 -14.62 -12.89
N LYS A 414 -13.57 -13.83 -12.45
CA LYS A 414 -14.92 -13.79 -13.03
C LYS A 414 -14.87 -13.33 -14.49
N PRO A 415 -15.78 -13.80 -15.36
CA PRO A 415 -15.87 -13.29 -16.73
C PRO A 415 -15.94 -11.76 -16.76
N LEU A 416 -15.03 -11.13 -17.51
CA LEU A 416 -14.98 -9.69 -17.69
C LEU A 416 -16.03 -9.25 -18.71
N ALA A 417 -16.65 -8.10 -18.47
CA ALA A 417 -17.65 -7.51 -19.35
C ALA A 417 -17.04 -6.41 -20.24
N SER A 418 -17.70 -6.13 -21.36
CA SER A 418 -17.34 -5.02 -22.24
C SER A 418 -17.36 -3.69 -21.49
N ARG A 419 -16.34 -2.85 -21.71
CA ARG A 419 -16.15 -1.53 -21.06
C ARG A 419 -15.92 -1.59 -19.54
N GLN A 420 -15.63 -2.76 -18.98
CA GLN A 420 -15.35 -2.90 -17.57
C GLN A 420 -13.97 -2.34 -17.20
N GLU A 421 -13.94 -1.48 -16.17
CA GLU A 421 -12.70 -1.05 -15.53
C GLU A 421 -12.21 -2.14 -14.59
N CYS A 422 -10.93 -2.44 -14.65
CA CYS A 422 -10.27 -3.41 -13.80
C CYS A 422 -9.06 -2.76 -13.13
N PHE A 423 -9.10 -2.67 -11.81
CA PHE A 423 -7.98 -2.21 -10.98
C PHE A 423 -7.32 -3.42 -10.35
N TRP A 424 -5.99 -3.47 -10.30
CA TRP A 424 -5.28 -4.63 -9.78
C TRP A 424 -3.98 -4.28 -9.09
N LYS A 425 -3.54 -5.21 -8.25
CA LYS A 425 -2.24 -5.19 -7.59
C LYS A 425 -1.77 -6.61 -7.31
N VAL A 426 -0.46 -6.77 -7.15
CA VAL A 426 0.18 -8.06 -6.87
C VAL A 426 1.03 -7.95 -5.62
N GLN A 427 1.10 -9.03 -4.86
CA GLN A 427 2.05 -9.23 -3.76
C GLN A 427 2.80 -10.53 -4.01
N VAL A 428 4.07 -10.57 -3.63
CA VAL A 428 4.94 -11.73 -3.85
C VAL A 428 5.53 -12.20 -2.54
N ALA A 429 6.03 -13.43 -2.52
CA ALA A 429 6.95 -13.87 -1.49
C ALA A 429 8.30 -14.22 -2.11
N ASP A 430 9.39 -13.93 -1.42
CA ASP A 430 10.72 -14.32 -1.87
C ASP A 430 11.00 -15.82 -1.66
N ARG A 431 12.18 -16.28 -2.07
CA ARG A 431 12.62 -17.68 -1.91
C ARG A 431 12.74 -18.15 -0.45
N ALA A 432 12.84 -17.23 0.51
CA ALA A 432 12.82 -17.56 1.94
C ALA A 432 11.39 -17.59 2.51
N GLY A 433 10.37 -17.37 1.67
CA GLY A 433 8.96 -17.35 2.05
C GLY A 433 8.49 -16.04 2.68
N ARG A 434 9.35 -15.03 2.75
CA ARG A 434 9.05 -13.69 3.29
C ARG A 434 8.17 -12.94 2.31
N VAL A 435 7.21 -12.18 2.80
CA VAL A 435 6.15 -11.56 1.98
C VAL A 435 6.48 -10.08 1.71
N SER A 436 6.32 -9.63 0.46
CA SER A 436 6.53 -8.24 0.07
C SER A 436 5.36 -7.36 0.51
N ASP A 437 5.50 -6.04 0.47
CA ASP A 437 4.32 -5.16 0.38
C ASP A 437 3.55 -5.42 -0.92
N TRP A 438 2.31 -4.95 -0.98
CA TRP A 438 1.58 -4.89 -2.24
C TRP A 438 2.28 -3.94 -3.22
N SER A 439 2.24 -4.27 -4.51
CA SER A 439 2.62 -3.32 -5.54
C SER A 439 1.75 -2.06 -5.49
N PRO A 440 2.21 -0.93 -6.06
CA PRO A 440 1.30 0.14 -6.45
C PRO A 440 0.14 -0.42 -7.28
N PRO A 441 -1.10 0.09 -7.10
CA PRO A 441 -2.22 -0.33 -7.92
C PRO A 441 -2.02 0.12 -9.36
N ALA A 442 -2.44 -0.71 -10.31
CA ALA A 442 -2.51 -0.40 -11.74
C ALA A 442 -3.91 -0.72 -12.27
N ARG A 443 -4.19 -0.38 -13.53
CA ARG A 443 -5.51 -0.63 -14.14
C ARG A 443 -5.43 -1.10 -15.59
N TRP A 444 -6.52 -1.67 -16.09
CA TRP A 444 -6.80 -1.77 -17.51
C TRP A 444 -8.29 -1.61 -17.78
N GLY A 445 -8.65 -1.17 -18.98
CA GLY A 445 -10.03 -1.07 -19.45
C GLY A 445 -10.33 -2.13 -20.50
N MET A 446 -11.44 -2.85 -20.32
CA MET A 446 -11.94 -3.77 -21.35
C MET A 446 -12.54 -2.98 -22.51
N GLY A 447 -12.31 -3.43 -23.74
CA GLY A 447 -12.98 -2.91 -24.93
C GLY A 447 -14.40 -3.46 -25.11
N LEU A 448 -14.87 -3.48 -26.35
CA LEU A 448 -16.05 -4.22 -26.79
C LEU A 448 -15.64 -5.66 -27.14
N LEU A 449 -16.13 -6.63 -26.37
CA LEU A 449 -15.69 -8.04 -26.44
C LEU A 449 -16.40 -8.84 -27.52
N SER A 450 -17.54 -8.36 -28.01
CA SER A 450 -18.31 -9.01 -29.06
C SER A 450 -18.94 -7.98 -30.01
N GLU A 451 -19.29 -8.43 -31.21
CA GLU A 451 -20.02 -7.59 -32.17
C GLU A 451 -21.36 -7.09 -31.62
N ALA A 452 -22.00 -7.85 -30.73
CA ALA A 452 -23.28 -7.47 -30.12
C ALA A 452 -23.17 -6.31 -29.11
N ASP A 453 -21.95 -5.99 -28.66
CA ASP A 453 -21.71 -4.86 -27.75
C ASP A 453 -21.64 -3.52 -28.50
N TRP A 454 -21.54 -3.56 -29.83
CA TRP A 454 -21.73 -2.39 -30.68
C TRP A 454 -23.22 -2.09 -30.82
N ALA A 455 -23.63 -0.92 -30.35
CA ALA A 455 -24.91 -0.31 -30.72
C ALA A 455 -24.79 0.54 -31.99
N ALA A 456 -23.57 0.87 -32.41
CA ALA A 456 -23.30 1.65 -33.60
C ALA A 456 -23.42 0.85 -34.89
N LYS A 457 -23.70 1.55 -36.00
CA LYS A 457 -23.78 0.98 -37.34
C LYS A 457 -22.61 1.45 -38.19
N TRP A 458 -22.18 0.60 -39.11
CA TRP A 458 -21.29 1.02 -40.18
C TRP A 458 -22.00 2.05 -41.07
N ILE A 459 -21.41 3.24 -41.21
CA ILE A 459 -21.85 4.27 -42.14
C ILE A 459 -20.78 4.49 -43.22
N THR A 460 -21.21 4.96 -44.40
CA THR A 460 -20.35 5.25 -45.55
C THR A 460 -20.84 6.52 -46.22
N ALA A 461 -19.94 7.21 -46.91
CA ALA A 461 -20.32 8.30 -47.82
C ALA A 461 -20.66 7.75 -49.21
N GLU A 462 -21.38 8.54 -50.01
CA GLU A 462 -21.43 8.33 -51.45
C GLU A 462 -20.03 8.45 -52.07
N VAL A 463 -19.77 7.71 -53.15
CA VAL A 463 -18.46 7.70 -53.80
C VAL A 463 -18.18 9.09 -54.41
N SER A 464 -17.09 9.73 -53.97
CA SER A 464 -16.60 11.01 -54.46
C SER A 464 -15.10 10.93 -54.73
N GLU A 465 -14.56 11.86 -55.54
CA GLU A 465 -13.11 12.04 -55.65
C GLU A 465 -12.50 12.51 -54.32
N ALA A 466 -13.25 13.32 -53.56
CA ALA A 466 -12.81 13.80 -52.26
C ALA A 466 -13.05 12.76 -51.16
N LEU A 467 -12.10 12.64 -50.24
CA LEU A 467 -12.27 11.83 -49.02
C LEU A 467 -13.37 12.42 -48.13
N PRO A 468 -14.22 11.60 -47.50
CA PRO A 468 -15.36 12.10 -46.76
C PRO A 468 -14.99 12.60 -45.36
N LEU A 469 -15.57 13.75 -45.00
CA LEU A 469 -15.68 14.24 -43.63
C LEU A 469 -17.06 13.84 -43.08
N MET A 470 -17.07 13.20 -41.92
CA MET A 470 -18.28 12.79 -41.21
C MET A 470 -18.33 13.49 -39.85
N ARG A 471 -19.50 13.97 -39.44
CA ARG A 471 -19.67 14.57 -38.11
C ARG A 471 -21.04 14.34 -37.49
N THR A 472 -21.06 14.39 -36.17
CA THR A 472 -22.27 14.51 -35.37
C THR A 472 -22.14 15.59 -34.30
N THR A 473 -23.28 16.10 -33.85
CA THR A 473 -23.40 17.05 -32.74
C THR A 473 -24.21 16.42 -31.63
N PHE A 474 -23.77 16.57 -30.39
CA PHE A 474 -24.50 16.07 -29.22
C PHE A 474 -24.35 17.03 -28.05
N ARG A 475 -25.21 16.91 -27.04
CA ARG A 475 -25.17 17.78 -25.85
C ARG A 475 -24.77 17.00 -24.61
N VAL A 476 -23.95 17.61 -23.77
CA VAL A 476 -23.55 17.13 -22.45
C VAL A 476 -24.05 18.14 -21.42
N GLU A 477 -24.97 17.74 -20.55
CA GLU A 477 -25.64 18.64 -19.61
C GLU A 477 -25.34 18.31 -18.14
N LYS A 478 -24.55 17.26 -17.92
CA LYS A 478 -24.24 16.74 -16.59
C LYS A 478 -22.74 16.58 -16.45
N PRO A 479 -22.20 16.69 -15.22
CA PRO A 479 -20.80 16.38 -14.94
C PRO A 479 -20.46 14.95 -15.42
N VAL A 480 -19.45 14.85 -16.28
CA VAL A 480 -18.95 13.59 -16.83
C VAL A 480 -18.06 12.91 -15.79
N ARG A 481 -18.31 11.63 -15.52
CA ARG A 481 -17.43 10.74 -14.74
C ARG A 481 -16.38 10.11 -15.64
N ARG A 482 -16.80 9.65 -16.82
CA ARG A 482 -15.98 8.89 -17.77
C ARG A 482 -16.60 8.97 -19.17
N ALA A 483 -15.78 9.10 -20.21
CA ALA A 483 -16.23 9.03 -21.60
C ALA A 483 -15.21 8.28 -22.46
N GLU A 484 -15.66 7.22 -23.15
CA GLU A 484 -14.78 6.38 -23.97
C GLU A 484 -15.32 6.21 -25.38
N LEU A 485 -14.46 6.44 -26.37
CA LEU A 485 -14.77 6.30 -27.80
C LEU A 485 -14.17 5.01 -28.35
N ALA A 486 -15.00 4.03 -28.68
CA ALA A 486 -14.62 2.90 -29.53
C ALA A 486 -14.79 3.29 -31.01
N ILE A 487 -13.73 3.22 -31.81
CA ILE A 487 -13.77 3.71 -33.20
C ILE A 487 -12.96 2.83 -34.17
N CYS A 488 -13.51 2.64 -35.37
CA CYS A 488 -12.83 2.01 -36.51
C CYS A 488 -13.23 2.68 -37.82
N GLY A 489 -12.23 3.17 -38.56
CA GLY A 489 -12.36 3.56 -39.96
C GLY A 489 -11.78 2.50 -40.89
N LEU A 490 -12.59 1.89 -41.74
CA LEU A 490 -12.12 0.95 -42.76
C LEU A 490 -11.41 1.71 -43.88
N GLY A 491 -10.09 1.54 -43.94
CA GLY A 491 -9.18 2.37 -44.71
C GLY A 491 -8.20 3.00 -43.74
N PHE A 492 -8.24 4.32 -43.64
CA PHE A 492 -7.74 5.04 -42.48
C PHE A 492 -8.78 5.97 -41.88
N PHE A 493 -8.55 6.47 -40.68
CA PHE A 493 -9.30 7.61 -40.16
C PHE A 493 -8.43 8.56 -39.34
N GLU A 494 -8.91 9.80 -39.23
CA GLU A 494 -8.47 10.77 -38.23
C GLU A 494 -9.72 11.33 -37.54
N ALA A 495 -9.77 11.28 -36.22
CA ALA A 495 -10.90 11.73 -35.42
C ALA A 495 -10.57 12.99 -34.63
N SER A 496 -11.58 13.84 -34.42
CA SER A 496 -11.48 15.06 -33.62
C SER A 496 -12.70 15.26 -32.74
N LEU A 497 -12.47 15.79 -31.54
CA LEU A 497 -13.51 16.23 -30.61
C LEU A 497 -13.38 17.74 -30.44
N ASN A 498 -14.46 18.48 -30.70
CA ASN A 498 -14.52 19.93 -30.54
C ASN A 498 -13.42 20.70 -31.31
N GLY A 499 -12.97 20.13 -32.44
CA GLY A 499 -11.91 20.70 -33.29
C GLY A 499 -10.49 20.21 -32.96
N GLU A 500 -10.30 19.58 -31.81
CA GLU A 500 -9.02 19.02 -31.39
C GLU A 500 -8.89 17.56 -31.81
N ARG A 501 -7.71 17.16 -32.29
CA ARG A 501 -7.43 15.79 -32.73
C ARG A 501 -7.45 14.81 -31.53
N ILE A 502 -8.03 13.64 -31.73
CA ILE A 502 -8.05 12.54 -30.75
C ILE A 502 -6.84 11.63 -30.98
N GLY A 503 -5.92 11.61 -30.00
CA GLY A 503 -4.71 10.80 -30.03
C GLY A 503 -3.64 11.33 -31.00
N ASP A 504 -2.45 10.73 -30.94
CA ASP A 504 -1.28 11.07 -31.77
C ASP A 504 -0.95 10.00 -32.82
N ALA A 505 -1.65 8.87 -32.79
CA ALA A 505 -1.50 7.79 -33.76
C ALA A 505 -1.92 8.24 -35.18
N VAL A 506 -1.26 7.65 -36.18
CA VAL A 506 -1.45 7.93 -37.61
C VAL A 506 -1.68 6.62 -38.36
N LEU A 507 -2.33 6.69 -39.53
CA LEU A 507 -2.57 5.53 -40.41
C LEU A 507 -3.33 4.38 -39.72
N GLU A 508 -4.26 4.73 -38.84
CA GLU A 508 -5.10 3.80 -38.08
C GLU A 508 -6.29 3.32 -38.87
N PRO A 509 -6.84 2.11 -38.60
CA PRO A 509 -6.56 1.23 -37.47
C PRO A 509 -5.48 0.17 -37.74
N GLY A 510 -4.75 0.29 -38.86
CA GLY A 510 -3.77 -0.69 -39.32
C GLY A 510 -4.31 -1.62 -40.42
N TRP A 511 -3.37 -2.25 -41.15
CA TRP A 511 -3.69 -3.11 -42.29
C TRP A 511 -3.86 -4.57 -41.87
N THR A 512 -5.07 -5.10 -42.05
CA THR A 512 -5.43 -6.50 -41.79
C THR A 512 -6.21 -7.10 -42.97
N ASP A 513 -6.50 -8.40 -42.93
CA ASP A 513 -7.50 -8.98 -43.84
C ASP A 513 -8.90 -8.59 -43.36
N TYR A 514 -9.42 -7.47 -43.88
CA TYR A 514 -10.69 -6.86 -43.45
C TYR A 514 -11.91 -7.77 -43.61
N ARG A 515 -11.83 -8.84 -44.40
CA ARG A 515 -12.89 -9.88 -44.51
C ARG A 515 -12.96 -10.78 -43.28
N LYS A 516 -11.90 -10.79 -42.47
CA LYS A 516 -11.75 -11.65 -41.28
C LYS A 516 -11.70 -10.84 -39.99
N ARG A 517 -11.09 -9.65 -40.02
CA ARG A 517 -10.89 -8.81 -38.84
C ARG A 517 -10.70 -7.36 -39.25
N ALA A 518 -11.36 -6.46 -38.54
CA ALA A 518 -11.05 -5.04 -38.50
C ALA A 518 -10.61 -4.70 -37.07
N LEU A 519 -9.53 -3.95 -36.93
CA LEU A 519 -9.08 -3.47 -35.62
C LEU A 519 -9.86 -2.20 -35.27
N TYR A 520 -10.22 -2.04 -34.00
CA TYR A 520 -10.74 -0.80 -33.46
C TYR A 520 -9.85 -0.37 -32.29
N ARG A 521 -9.93 0.90 -31.92
CA ARG A 521 -9.27 1.43 -30.72
C ARG A 521 -10.29 1.99 -29.76
N VAL A 522 -9.89 2.18 -28.50
CA VAL A 522 -10.66 2.89 -27.49
C VAL A 522 -9.86 4.09 -27.00
N ASP A 523 -10.42 5.28 -27.11
CA ASP A 523 -9.84 6.54 -26.61
C ASP A 523 -10.61 7.03 -25.37
N ASP A 524 -9.90 7.50 -24.34
CA ASP A 524 -10.50 8.21 -23.21
C ASP A 524 -10.70 9.69 -23.59
N LEU A 525 -11.96 10.12 -23.64
CA LEU A 525 -12.38 11.48 -23.99
C LEU A 525 -12.94 12.25 -22.79
N THR A 526 -12.77 11.73 -21.56
CA THR A 526 -13.40 12.28 -20.35
C THR A 526 -13.12 13.77 -20.17
N GLU A 527 -11.86 14.20 -20.33
CA GLU A 527 -11.44 15.61 -20.17
C GLU A 527 -11.71 16.47 -21.41
N GLY A 528 -11.98 15.87 -22.57
CA GLY A 528 -12.20 16.59 -23.83
C GLY A 528 -13.63 17.08 -24.05
N LEU A 529 -14.59 16.57 -23.28
CA LEU A 529 -16.00 16.97 -23.36
C LEU A 529 -16.26 18.28 -22.61
N VAL A 530 -17.08 19.15 -23.20
CA VAL A 530 -17.49 20.42 -22.59
C VAL A 530 -18.97 20.40 -22.23
N GLU A 531 -19.38 21.22 -21.26
CA GLU A 531 -20.81 21.44 -20.99
C GLU A 531 -21.48 22.13 -22.18
N GLY A 532 -22.65 21.65 -22.58
CA GLY A 532 -23.37 22.11 -23.75
C GLY A 532 -23.06 21.30 -25.00
N GLU A 533 -22.93 21.97 -26.14
CA GLU A 533 -22.76 21.33 -27.45
C GLU A 533 -21.34 20.82 -27.65
N ASN A 534 -21.22 19.57 -28.10
CA ASN A 534 -19.98 18.91 -28.49
C ASN A 534 -20.09 18.41 -29.94
N VAL A 535 -18.95 18.35 -30.62
CA VAL A 535 -18.85 17.89 -32.00
C VAL A 535 -17.82 16.78 -32.11
N LEU A 536 -18.24 15.60 -32.55
CA LEU A 536 -17.34 14.53 -32.96
C LEU A 536 -17.22 14.55 -34.49
N GLY A 537 -15.99 14.70 -34.99
CA GLY A 537 -15.65 14.73 -36.40
C GLY A 537 -14.71 13.59 -36.77
N VAL A 538 -14.84 13.05 -37.97
CA VAL A 538 -13.97 12.01 -38.51
C VAL A 538 -13.72 12.25 -39.99
N MET A 539 -12.46 12.24 -40.41
CA MET A 539 -12.05 12.17 -41.80
C MET A 539 -11.66 10.73 -42.13
N LEU A 540 -12.22 10.14 -43.19
CA LEU A 540 -11.82 8.80 -43.64
C LEU A 540 -10.80 8.86 -44.76
N GLY A 541 -9.82 7.97 -44.74
CA GLY A 541 -8.85 7.73 -45.80
C GLY A 541 -9.06 6.40 -46.51
N ASN A 542 -8.59 6.28 -47.73
CA ASN A 542 -8.68 5.03 -48.50
C ASN A 542 -7.85 3.89 -47.89
N GLY A 543 -6.65 4.21 -47.40
CA GLY A 543 -5.70 3.24 -46.84
C GLY A 543 -5.48 2.02 -47.73
N MET A 544 -5.29 0.86 -47.10
CA MET A 544 -5.22 -0.44 -47.79
C MET A 544 -6.60 -1.07 -48.04
N TYR A 545 -7.68 -0.43 -47.58
CA TYR A 545 -9.05 -0.93 -47.72
C TYR A 545 -9.63 -0.63 -49.11
N ASN A 546 -9.35 0.56 -49.64
CA ASN A 546 -9.89 1.02 -50.92
C ASN A 546 -8.80 1.55 -51.85
N VAL A 547 -7.96 0.66 -52.41
CA VAL A 547 -6.88 1.05 -53.30
C VAL A 547 -7.41 1.21 -54.74
N THR A 548 -7.75 2.44 -55.11
CA THR A 548 -8.36 2.79 -56.40
C THR A 548 -7.36 3.01 -57.54
N GLY A 549 -6.05 3.03 -57.26
CA GLY A 549 -4.99 3.20 -58.26
C GLY A 549 -4.44 4.64 -58.32
N GLY A 550 -4.14 5.14 -59.52
CA GLY A 550 -3.63 6.50 -59.75
C GLY A 550 -2.16 6.53 -60.17
N ARG A 551 -1.37 7.43 -59.54
CA ARG A 551 0.04 7.73 -59.90
C ARG A 551 0.97 6.52 -59.87
N TYR A 552 0.84 5.69 -58.83
CA TYR A 552 1.60 4.48 -58.64
C TYR A 552 0.81 3.53 -57.74
N VAL A 553 0.81 2.23 -58.06
CA VAL A 553 0.14 1.20 -57.27
C VAL A 553 0.88 -0.13 -57.39
N LYS A 554 1.17 -0.76 -56.24
CA LYS A 554 1.79 -2.10 -56.17
C LYS A 554 0.77 -3.21 -55.96
N PHE A 555 -0.27 -2.93 -55.18
CA PHE A 555 -1.39 -3.84 -54.95
C PHE A 555 -2.69 -3.14 -55.35
N THR A 556 -3.41 -3.73 -56.31
CA THR A 556 -4.74 -3.26 -56.71
C THR A 556 -5.80 -4.13 -56.04
N GLY A 557 -6.81 -3.50 -55.46
CA GLY A 557 -7.87 -4.18 -54.73
C GLY A 557 -8.69 -3.21 -53.90
N SER A 558 -10.00 -3.44 -53.84
CA SER A 558 -10.91 -2.65 -53.02
C SER A 558 -11.88 -3.59 -52.31
N PHE A 559 -12.09 -3.34 -51.02
CA PHE A 559 -13.14 -3.95 -50.22
C PHE A 559 -14.44 -3.10 -50.24
N GLY A 560 -14.42 -1.97 -50.95
CA GLY A 560 -15.50 -1.00 -51.05
C GLY A 560 -15.08 0.42 -50.64
N PRO A 561 -16.01 1.39 -50.65
CA PRO A 561 -15.73 2.74 -50.14
C PRO A 561 -15.40 2.72 -48.63
N PRO A 562 -14.56 3.66 -48.14
CA PRO A 562 -14.26 3.76 -46.72
C PRO A 562 -15.52 3.83 -45.85
N LYS A 563 -15.48 3.17 -44.70
CA LYS A 563 -16.62 3.10 -43.76
C LYS A 563 -16.19 3.48 -42.37
N LEU A 564 -17.11 4.03 -41.58
CA LEU A 564 -16.91 4.37 -40.18
C LEU A 564 -17.86 3.58 -39.30
N ILE A 565 -17.35 3.05 -38.19
CA ILE A 565 -18.15 2.70 -37.02
C ILE A 565 -17.54 3.40 -35.80
N ALA A 566 -18.37 4.11 -35.03
CA ALA A 566 -17.92 4.79 -33.83
C ALA A 566 -19.02 4.78 -32.76
N GLN A 567 -18.61 4.54 -31.52
CA GLN A 567 -19.47 4.53 -30.34
C GLN A 567 -18.77 5.25 -29.19
N LEU A 568 -19.34 6.38 -28.78
CA LEU A 568 -18.93 7.11 -27.58
C LEU A 568 -19.90 6.77 -26.45
N ASP A 569 -19.40 6.12 -25.41
CA ASP A 569 -20.12 5.85 -24.17
C ASP A 569 -19.73 6.89 -23.12
N ILE A 570 -20.72 7.58 -22.55
CA ILE A 570 -20.53 8.62 -21.52
C ILE A 570 -21.23 8.17 -20.24
N GLU A 571 -20.50 8.15 -19.13
CA GLU A 571 -21.03 7.95 -17.79
C GLU A 571 -20.96 9.26 -17.02
N TYR A 572 -22.06 9.61 -16.34
CA TYR A 572 -22.18 10.83 -15.57
C TYR A 572 -21.96 10.58 -14.08
N ALA A 573 -21.62 11.64 -13.35
CA ALA A 573 -21.39 11.58 -11.90
C ALA A 573 -22.63 11.14 -11.09
N ASP A 574 -23.84 11.27 -11.66
CA ASP A 574 -25.10 10.83 -11.05
C ASP A 574 -25.42 9.35 -11.31
N GLY A 575 -24.54 8.62 -12.00
CA GLY A 575 -24.71 7.21 -12.36
C GLY A 575 -25.55 6.95 -13.61
N THR A 576 -26.07 7.99 -14.27
CA THR A 576 -26.71 7.84 -15.58
C THR A 576 -25.68 7.78 -16.71
N SER A 577 -26.09 7.33 -17.89
CA SER A 577 -25.21 7.23 -19.07
C SER A 577 -25.88 7.73 -20.34
N ALA A 578 -25.08 8.23 -21.27
CA ALA A 578 -25.48 8.53 -22.65
C ALA A 578 -24.59 7.76 -23.63
N ARG A 579 -25.09 7.56 -24.84
CA ARG A 579 -24.34 6.91 -25.93
C ARG A 579 -24.56 7.64 -27.23
N ILE A 580 -23.47 7.98 -27.91
CA ILE A 580 -23.47 8.57 -29.24
C ILE A 580 -22.91 7.53 -30.20
N VAL A 581 -23.66 7.20 -31.25
CA VAL A 581 -23.31 6.14 -32.18
C VAL A 581 -23.30 6.65 -33.62
N THR A 582 -22.55 5.99 -34.49
CA THR A 582 -22.70 6.16 -35.93
C THR A 582 -24.02 5.56 -36.41
N ASP A 583 -24.82 6.40 -37.07
CA ASP A 583 -26.13 6.10 -37.63
C ASP A 583 -26.43 7.03 -38.82
N ASP A 584 -27.63 6.92 -39.39
CA ASP A 584 -28.07 7.72 -40.55
C ASP A 584 -28.24 9.22 -40.24
N GLY A 585 -28.12 9.63 -38.97
CA GLY A 585 -28.19 11.04 -38.55
C GLY A 585 -26.87 11.80 -38.70
N TRP A 586 -25.77 11.10 -38.95
CA TRP A 586 -24.47 11.72 -39.19
C TRP A 586 -24.45 12.53 -40.48
N ARG A 587 -23.81 13.71 -40.44
CA ARG A 587 -23.66 14.57 -41.63
C ARG A 587 -22.36 14.25 -42.34
N VAL A 588 -22.40 14.25 -43.67
CA VAL A 588 -21.26 13.97 -44.53
C VAL A 588 -21.00 15.16 -45.45
N ALA A 589 -19.73 15.50 -45.67
CA ALA A 589 -19.30 16.48 -46.65
C ALA A 589 -18.02 16.03 -47.37
N PRO A 590 -17.76 16.49 -48.62
CA PRO A 590 -16.47 16.34 -49.25
C PRO A 590 -15.37 17.02 -48.43
N GLY A 591 -14.29 16.30 -48.15
CA GLY A 591 -13.10 16.84 -47.52
C GLY A 591 -12.19 17.60 -48.49
N PRO A 592 -11.11 18.20 -47.96
CA PRO A 592 -10.09 18.86 -48.77
C PRO A 592 -9.30 17.86 -49.62
N ILE A 593 -9.01 16.67 -49.09
CA ILE A 593 -8.21 15.65 -49.79
C ILE A 593 -8.96 15.10 -51.01
N ARG A 594 -8.44 15.36 -52.22
CA ARG A 594 -9.03 14.99 -53.52
C ARG A 594 -8.42 13.74 -54.15
N PHE A 595 -7.26 13.30 -53.65
CA PHE A 595 -6.62 12.06 -54.06
C PHE A 595 -5.94 11.45 -52.85
N SER A 596 -6.15 10.15 -52.62
CA SER A 596 -5.50 9.44 -51.52
C SER A 596 -5.19 8.00 -51.94
N CYS A 597 -3.91 7.68 -52.02
CA CYS A 597 -3.42 6.35 -52.32
C CYS A 597 -2.15 6.08 -51.51
N ILE A 598 -2.12 4.97 -50.77
CA ILE A 598 -0.99 4.56 -49.93
C ILE A 598 0.35 4.47 -50.67
N PHE A 599 0.31 4.23 -51.99
CA PHE A 599 1.50 4.17 -52.86
C PHE A 599 1.70 5.44 -53.69
N GLY A 600 0.62 6.13 -54.02
CA GLY A 600 0.61 7.28 -54.92
C GLY A 600 0.69 8.64 -54.22
N GLY A 601 0.57 8.67 -52.90
CA GLY A 601 0.52 9.90 -52.10
C GLY A 601 -0.88 10.49 -52.00
N GLU A 602 -0.92 11.79 -51.70
CA GLU A 602 -2.13 12.55 -51.40
C GLU A 602 -2.14 13.90 -52.14
N ASP A 603 -3.34 14.39 -52.51
CA ASP A 603 -3.58 15.78 -52.93
C ASP A 603 -4.60 16.42 -52.00
N TYR A 604 -4.24 17.55 -51.40
CA TYR A 604 -5.05 18.34 -50.47
C TYR A 604 -5.52 19.65 -51.13
#